data_AF-A0A349MLX7-F1
#
_entry.id   AF-A0A349MLX7-F1
#
_cell.length_a   1.000
_cell.length_b   1.000
_cell.length_c   1.000
_cell.angle_alpha   90.00
_cell.angle_beta   90.00
_cell.angle_gamma   90.00
#
_symmetry.space_group_name_H-M   'P 1'
#
loop_
_entity.id
_entity.type
_entity.pdbx_description
1 polymer ?
#
loop_
_entity_poly.entity_id
_entity_poly.type
_entity_poly.pdbx_seq_one_letter_code
_entity_poly.pdbx_strand_id
1 'polypeptide(L)'
;MLLPAIFIIRPPQSAKAPKARAEAVRPQAQLPGTERCEAEIVAFLGVLQEKGRLVDFLMEEIASYEDSQVGAASRVIHEGCRSALLEHFDIVPVRDEPEGSSVIVPAGFAPDTHQLTGKITGEAPFTGVLVHKGWKTNHVKLPRTLKDQGGRLPTIAPAQVELK
;
A
#
# COMPACT_ATOMS: atom_id res chain seq x y z
N MET A 1 53.34 54.10 -50.04
CA MET A 1 54.11 54.74 -48.94
C MET A 1 53.72 54.10 -47.62
N LEU A 2 54.69 54.04 -46.70
CA LEU A 2 54.75 53.33 -45.42
C LEU A 2 53.86 53.92 -44.29
N LEU A 3 53.33 53.00 -43.44
CA LEU A 3 53.05 53.04 -41.97
C LEU A 3 52.04 54.07 -41.36
N PRO A 4 51.53 53.87 -40.11
CA PRO A 4 50.90 52.69 -39.48
C PRO A 4 49.77 53.02 -38.45
N ALA A 5 49.23 51.97 -37.78
CA ALA A 5 48.59 51.92 -36.45
C ALA A 5 47.22 52.63 -36.27
N ILE A 6 46.20 52.04 -35.62
CA ILE A 6 46.17 51.65 -34.21
C ILE A 6 45.17 50.50 -34.00
N PHE A 7 45.60 49.54 -33.19
CA PHE A 7 44.84 48.40 -32.68
C PHE A 7 43.91 48.88 -31.54
N ILE A 8 42.59 48.71 -31.68
CA ILE A 8 41.67 48.73 -30.53
C ILE A 8 40.94 47.40 -30.50
N ILE A 9 41.43 46.52 -29.64
CA ILE A 9 40.79 45.27 -29.24
C ILE A 9 39.58 45.65 -28.39
N ARG A 10 38.37 45.34 -28.88
CA ARG A 10 37.15 45.39 -28.07
C ARG A 10 36.93 43.99 -27.47
N PRO A 11 36.92 43.82 -26.15
CA PRO A 11 36.75 42.49 -25.54
C PRO A 11 35.31 41.97 -25.74
N PRO A 12 35.11 40.64 -25.75
CA PRO A 12 33.80 40.05 -25.96
C PRO A 12 32.92 40.26 -24.72
N GLN A 13 31.73 40.82 -24.93
CA GLN A 13 30.73 40.99 -23.88
C GLN A 13 30.12 39.63 -23.55
N SER A 14 30.50 39.08 -22.40
CA SER A 14 29.99 37.83 -21.83
C SER A 14 28.47 37.89 -21.67
N ALA A 15 27.73 37.17 -22.52
CA ALA A 15 26.33 36.84 -22.30
C ALA A 15 26.22 35.91 -21.07
N LYS A 16 25.75 36.44 -19.95
CA LYS A 16 25.43 35.64 -18.77
C LYS A 16 24.20 34.78 -19.09
N ALA A 17 24.40 33.46 -19.19
CA ALA A 17 23.32 32.48 -19.21
C ALA A 17 22.48 32.58 -17.91
N PRO A 18 21.14 32.42 -17.97
CA PRO A 18 20.34 32.30 -16.76
C PRO A 18 20.67 30.97 -16.09
N LYS A 19 21.25 31.02 -14.89
CA LYS A 19 21.38 29.84 -14.04
C LYS A 19 19.97 29.38 -13.67
N ALA A 20 19.53 28.28 -14.28
CA ALA A 20 18.42 27.48 -13.79
C ALA A 20 18.72 27.15 -12.32
N ARG A 21 17.96 27.76 -11.42
CA ARG A 21 17.98 27.42 -10.00
C ARG A 21 17.33 26.04 -9.92
N ALA A 22 18.15 25.01 -9.77
CA ALA A 22 17.69 23.70 -9.33
C ALA A 22 16.95 23.91 -8.00
N GLU A 23 15.63 23.81 -8.05
CA GLU A 23 14.79 23.74 -6.87
C GLU A 23 15.12 22.41 -6.19
N ALA A 24 15.99 22.48 -5.17
CA ALA A 24 16.20 21.37 -4.28
C ALA A 24 14.83 21.02 -3.66
N VAL A 25 14.31 19.86 -4.03
CA VAL A 25 13.12 19.26 -3.42
C VAL A 25 13.42 19.15 -1.93
N ARG A 26 12.86 20.07 -1.15
CA ARG A 26 12.88 19.96 0.31
C ARG A 26 12.03 18.73 0.66
N PRO A 27 12.49 17.83 1.55
CA PRO A 27 11.62 16.80 2.11
C PRO A 27 10.40 17.50 2.68
N GLN A 28 9.22 17.19 2.13
CA GLN A 28 7.96 17.69 2.67
C GLN A 28 7.84 17.10 4.08
N ALA A 29 7.81 17.95 5.10
CA ALA A 29 7.53 17.52 6.46
C ALA A 29 6.17 16.79 6.45
N GLN A 30 6.17 15.50 6.80
CA GLN A 30 4.95 14.70 6.85
C GLN A 30 3.98 15.35 7.84
N LEU A 31 2.71 15.43 7.46
CA LEU A 31 1.66 15.95 8.35
C LEU A 31 1.57 15.00 9.56
N PRO A 32 1.44 15.51 10.81
CA PRO A 32 1.38 14.69 12.03
C PRO A 32 0.31 13.57 12.02
N GLY A 33 -0.70 13.66 11.14
CA GLY A 33 -1.71 12.62 10.95
C GLY A 33 -1.24 11.42 10.12
N THR A 34 -0.33 11.61 9.16
CA THR A 34 0.17 10.55 8.28
C THR A 34 1.02 9.54 9.04
N GLU A 35 1.94 10.03 9.89
CA GLU A 35 2.81 9.18 10.72
C GLU A 35 2.00 8.29 11.66
N ARG A 36 0.89 8.82 12.19
CA ARG A 36 -0.03 8.05 13.04
C ARG A 36 -0.73 6.93 12.26
N CYS A 37 -1.23 7.20 11.06
CA CYS A 37 -1.86 6.18 10.22
C CYS A 37 -0.88 5.07 9.86
N GLU A 38 0.34 5.41 9.48
CA GLU A 38 1.40 4.43 9.20
C GLU A 38 1.71 3.58 10.43
N ALA A 39 1.80 4.19 11.62
CA ALA A 39 2.05 3.48 12.86
C ALA A 39 0.91 2.53 13.25
N GLU A 40 -0.35 2.91 13.01
CA GLU A 40 -1.52 2.05 13.25
C GLU A 40 -1.56 0.86 12.27
N ILE A 41 -1.16 1.07 11.00
CA ILE A 41 -1.01 0.00 10.00
C ILE A 41 0.07 -0.99 10.42
N VAL A 42 1.25 -0.50 10.78
CA VAL A 42 2.37 -1.37 11.21
C VAL A 42 2.01 -2.11 12.51
N ALA A 43 1.30 -1.46 13.43
CA ALA A 43 0.80 -2.13 14.64
C ALA A 43 -0.18 -3.26 14.30
N PHE A 44 -1.11 -3.05 13.37
CA PHE A 44 -2.02 -4.12 12.93
C PHE A 44 -1.29 -5.27 12.21
N LEU A 45 -0.26 -4.97 11.42
CA LEU A 45 0.62 -6.00 10.85
C LEU A 45 1.34 -6.80 11.94
N GLY A 46 1.73 -6.15 13.04
CA GLY A 46 2.26 -6.82 14.24
C GLY A 46 1.27 -7.79 14.87
N VAL A 47 -0.02 -7.43 14.94
CA VAL A 47 -1.08 -8.35 15.43
C VAL A 47 -1.20 -9.59 14.54
N LEU A 48 -1.16 -9.42 13.21
CA LEU A 48 -1.19 -10.54 12.27
C LEU A 48 0.05 -11.45 12.42
N GLN A 49 1.21 -10.86 12.70
CA GLN A 49 2.42 -11.62 12.98
C GLN A 49 2.33 -12.37 14.32
N GLU A 50 1.89 -11.71 15.39
CA GLU A 50 1.78 -12.31 16.73
C GLU A 50 0.81 -13.49 16.75
N LYS A 51 -0.38 -13.33 16.15
CA LYS A 51 -1.43 -14.36 16.17
C LYS A 51 -1.26 -15.41 15.10
N GLY A 52 -0.77 -15.04 13.92
CA GLY A 52 -0.80 -15.88 12.72
C GLY A 52 0.55 -16.18 12.09
N ARG A 53 1.67 -15.61 12.57
CA ARG A 53 2.99 -15.71 11.93
C ARG A 53 2.98 -15.30 10.45
N LEU A 54 2.12 -14.36 10.08
CA LEU A 54 1.90 -13.98 8.69
C LEU A 54 3.19 -13.49 8.01
N VAL A 55 3.93 -12.61 8.69
CA VAL A 55 5.14 -12.02 8.12
C VAL A 55 6.23 -13.06 7.98
N ASP A 56 6.42 -13.91 8.99
CA ASP A 56 7.38 -15.02 8.88
C ASP A 56 7.05 -15.93 7.70
N PHE A 57 5.79 -16.31 7.53
CA PHE A 57 5.37 -17.20 6.45
C PHE A 57 5.59 -16.59 5.06
N LEU A 58 5.26 -15.32 4.87
CA LEU A 58 5.41 -14.65 3.58
C LEU A 58 6.86 -14.31 3.23
N MET A 59 7.73 -14.19 4.23
CA MET A 59 9.15 -13.92 4.05
C MET A 59 9.99 -15.20 3.93
N GLU A 60 9.41 -16.37 4.19
CA GLU A 60 10.05 -17.68 4.02
C GLU A 60 10.07 -18.10 2.55
N GLU A 61 11.17 -18.73 2.12
CA GLU A 61 11.27 -19.35 0.80
C GLU A 61 10.61 -20.72 0.86
N ILE A 62 9.43 -20.87 0.23
CA ILE A 62 8.65 -22.10 0.40
C ILE A 62 8.75 -23.10 -0.76
N ALA A 63 9.45 -22.80 -1.86
CA ALA A 63 9.46 -23.68 -3.03
C ALA A 63 10.12 -25.03 -2.78
N SER A 64 10.95 -25.13 -1.75
CA SER A 64 11.61 -26.38 -1.34
C SER A 64 10.77 -27.26 -0.40
N TYR A 65 9.62 -26.80 0.08
CA TYR A 65 8.74 -27.61 0.93
C TYR A 65 7.73 -28.40 0.11
N GLU A 66 7.35 -29.56 0.64
CA GLU A 66 6.25 -30.35 0.09
C GLU A 66 4.89 -29.68 0.35
N ASP A 67 3.94 -29.85 -0.58
CA ASP A 67 2.57 -29.31 -0.45
C ASP A 67 1.90 -29.66 0.88
N SER A 68 2.19 -30.85 1.41
CA SER A 68 1.65 -31.30 2.69
C SER A 68 2.17 -30.48 3.87
N GLN A 69 3.43 -30.05 3.85
CA GLN A 69 4.04 -29.21 4.87
C GLN A 69 3.50 -27.79 4.78
N VAL A 70 3.45 -27.23 3.56
CA VAL A 70 2.86 -25.90 3.31
C VAL A 70 1.40 -25.89 3.75
N GLY A 71 0.63 -26.92 3.39
CA GLY A 71 -0.77 -27.04 3.78
C GLY A 71 -0.98 -27.20 5.29
N ALA A 72 -0.08 -27.88 6.01
CA ALA A 72 -0.12 -27.98 7.46
C ALA A 72 0.13 -26.61 8.13
N ALA A 73 1.20 -25.92 7.72
CA ALA A 73 1.52 -24.58 8.23
C ALA A 73 0.41 -23.57 7.91
N SER A 74 -0.10 -23.59 6.67
CA SER A 74 -1.12 -22.65 6.18
C SER A 74 -2.40 -22.70 7.01
N ARG A 75 -2.80 -23.87 7.55
CA ARG A 75 -4.00 -23.96 8.40
C ARG A 75 -3.85 -23.18 9.70
N VAL A 76 -2.68 -23.31 10.36
CA VAL A 76 -2.38 -22.60 11.62
C VAL A 76 -2.31 -21.09 11.37
N ILE A 77 -1.61 -20.69 10.30
CA ILE A 77 -1.47 -19.29 9.91
C ILE A 77 -2.82 -18.67 9.56
N HIS A 78 -3.63 -19.38 8.77
CA HIS A 78 -4.97 -18.97 8.39
C HIS A 78 -5.86 -18.76 9.62
N GLU A 79 -5.89 -19.72 10.56
CA GLU A 79 -6.69 -19.60 11.78
C GLU A 79 -6.30 -18.37 12.61
N GLY A 80 -5.00 -18.17 12.85
CA GLY A 80 -4.48 -17.03 13.59
C GLY A 80 -4.77 -15.68 12.92
N CYS A 81 -4.52 -15.58 11.61
CA CYS A 81 -4.80 -14.36 10.84
C CYS A 81 -6.30 -14.07 10.77
N ARG A 82 -7.13 -15.10 10.64
CA ARG A 82 -8.59 -14.95 10.65
C ARG A 82 -9.09 -14.43 11.99
N SER A 83 -8.56 -14.95 13.10
CA SER A 83 -8.91 -14.42 14.44
C SER A 83 -8.52 -12.95 14.56
N ALA A 84 -7.29 -12.61 14.17
CA ALA A 84 -6.81 -11.23 14.18
C ALA A 84 -7.72 -10.29 13.35
N LEU A 85 -8.10 -10.68 12.15
CA LEU A 85 -9.01 -9.88 11.31
C LEU A 85 -10.36 -9.65 12.00
N LEU A 86 -10.99 -10.71 12.52
CA LEU A 86 -12.32 -10.62 13.13
C LEU A 86 -12.34 -9.90 14.49
N GLU A 87 -11.20 -9.81 15.18
CA GLU A 87 -11.06 -9.01 16.40
C GLU A 87 -11.02 -7.49 16.12
N HIS A 88 -10.58 -7.10 14.91
CA HIS A 88 -10.30 -5.71 14.54
C HIS A 88 -11.24 -5.14 13.48
N PHE A 89 -11.92 -5.98 12.70
CA PHE A 89 -12.77 -5.56 11.58
C PHE A 89 -14.11 -6.30 11.59
N ASP A 90 -15.18 -5.58 11.29
CA ASP A 90 -16.42 -6.19 10.80
C ASP A 90 -16.36 -6.28 9.28
N ILE A 91 -16.00 -7.45 8.78
CA ILE A 91 -15.80 -7.73 7.35
C ILE A 91 -17.07 -8.37 6.80
N VAL A 92 -17.70 -7.69 5.84
CA VAL A 92 -18.95 -8.14 5.20
C VAL A 92 -18.79 -8.08 3.68
N PRO A 93 -19.53 -8.90 2.91
CA PRO A 93 -19.45 -8.82 1.46
C PRO A 93 -20.08 -7.51 0.94
N VAL A 94 -19.69 -7.12 -0.28
CA VAL A 94 -20.36 -6.00 -0.97
C VAL A 94 -21.70 -6.47 -1.57
N ARG A 95 -21.73 -7.71 -2.05
CA ARG A 95 -22.91 -8.41 -2.59
C ARG A 95 -23.19 -9.69 -1.80
N ASP A 96 -24.44 -9.91 -1.42
CA ASP A 96 -24.83 -11.09 -0.63
C ASP A 96 -25.17 -12.31 -1.50
N GLU A 97 -25.31 -12.11 -2.82
CA GLU A 97 -25.57 -13.22 -3.74
C GLU A 97 -24.38 -14.20 -3.82
N PRO A 98 -24.63 -15.50 -4.04
CA PRO A 98 -23.56 -16.45 -4.30
C PRO A 98 -22.75 -16.06 -5.55
N GLU A 99 -21.44 -16.24 -5.49
CA GLU A 99 -20.59 -16.18 -6.68
C GLU A 99 -21.07 -17.20 -7.73
N GLY A 100 -21.10 -16.78 -9.00
CA GLY A 100 -21.74 -17.50 -10.10
C GLY A 100 -23.21 -17.11 -10.35
N SER A 101 -23.83 -16.30 -9.49
CA SER A 101 -25.22 -15.86 -9.70
C SER A 101 -25.32 -14.73 -10.72
N SER A 102 -26.45 -14.67 -11.42
CA SER A 102 -26.79 -13.52 -12.29
C SER A 102 -27.11 -12.30 -11.43
N VAL A 103 -26.47 -11.17 -11.72
CA VAL A 103 -26.64 -9.91 -11.01
C VAL A 103 -26.86 -8.75 -11.98
N ILE A 104 -27.58 -7.74 -11.50
CA ILE A 104 -27.77 -6.48 -12.21
C ILE A 104 -26.96 -5.40 -11.49
N VAL A 105 -26.06 -4.75 -12.23
CA VAL A 105 -25.31 -3.58 -11.78
C VAL A 105 -26.08 -2.34 -12.23
N PRO A 106 -26.60 -1.51 -11.30
CA PRO A 106 -27.46 -0.39 -11.63
C PRO A 106 -26.69 0.73 -12.34
N ALA A 107 -27.42 1.64 -13.00
CA ALA A 107 -26.85 2.90 -13.45
C ALA A 107 -26.35 3.73 -12.27
N GLY A 108 -25.23 4.44 -12.46
CA GLY A 108 -24.60 5.24 -11.41
C GLY A 108 -23.94 4.42 -10.29
N PHE A 109 -23.58 3.16 -10.54
CA PHE A 109 -22.84 2.36 -9.57
C PHE A 109 -21.49 3.02 -9.21
N ALA A 110 -21.06 2.86 -7.96
CA ALA A 110 -19.80 3.41 -7.48
C ALA A 110 -18.63 2.49 -7.89
N PRO A 111 -17.57 2.99 -8.56
CA PRO A 111 -16.46 2.16 -9.06
C PRO A 111 -15.66 1.43 -7.97
N ASP A 112 -15.72 1.92 -6.73
CA ASP A 112 -15.11 1.29 -5.54
C ASP A 112 -15.91 0.08 -5.03
N THR A 113 -17.18 -0.06 -5.44
CA THR A 113 -18.05 -1.18 -5.03
C THR A 113 -18.28 -2.22 -6.13
N HIS A 114 -18.19 -1.82 -7.41
CA HIS A 114 -18.37 -2.73 -8.54
C HIS A 114 -17.30 -2.51 -9.58
N GLN A 115 -16.51 -3.54 -9.85
CA GLN A 115 -15.57 -3.57 -10.97
C GLN A 115 -16.16 -4.44 -12.09
N LEU A 116 -16.45 -3.81 -13.23
CA LEU A 116 -16.91 -4.54 -14.42
C LEU A 116 -15.71 -5.17 -15.12
N THR A 117 -15.85 -6.43 -15.53
CA THR A 117 -14.83 -7.17 -16.28
C THR A 117 -15.41 -7.75 -17.57
N GLY A 118 -14.57 -7.97 -18.58
CA GLY A 118 -14.98 -8.50 -19.88
C GLY A 118 -15.38 -7.41 -20.90
N LYS A 119 -16.18 -7.80 -21.90
CA LYS A 119 -16.62 -6.89 -22.96
C LYS A 119 -17.78 -6.02 -22.47
N ILE A 120 -17.48 -4.76 -22.16
CA ILE A 120 -18.45 -3.77 -21.70
C ILE A 120 -18.99 -3.02 -22.94
N THR A 121 -20.26 -3.18 -23.24
CA THR A 121 -20.94 -2.48 -24.35
C THR A 121 -22.28 -1.93 -23.87
N GLY A 122 -22.65 -0.75 -24.38
CA GLY A 122 -23.87 -0.07 -23.98
C GLY A 122 -23.70 0.70 -22.67
N GLU A 123 -24.83 1.12 -22.10
CA GLU A 123 -24.89 1.85 -20.84
C GLU A 123 -25.57 0.99 -19.77
N ALA A 124 -25.30 1.31 -18.50
CA ALA A 124 -25.94 0.65 -17.38
C ALA A 124 -27.48 0.84 -17.41
N PRO A 125 -28.27 -0.08 -16.85
CA PRO A 125 -27.87 -1.21 -16.01
C PRO A 125 -27.19 -2.34 -16.80
N PHE A 126 -26.14 -2.91 -16.22
CA PHE A 126 -25.44 -4.06 -16.78
C PHE A 126 -25.95 -5.35 -16.16
N THR A 127 -26.13 -6.39 -16.96
CA THR A 127 -26.40 -7.75 -16.48
C THR A 127 -25.14 -8.59 -16.63
N GLY A 128 -24.76 -9.30 -15.57
CA GLY A 128 -23.56 -10.13 -15.58
C GLY A 128 -23.64 -11.25 -14.54
N VAL A 129 -22.54 -11.98 -14.41
CA VAL A 129 -22.37 -13.02 -13.39
C VAL A 129 -21.45 -12.47 -12.29
N LEU A 130 -21.85 -12.62 -11.03
CA LEU A 130 -21.03 -12.22 -9.90
C LEU A 130 -19.82 -13.14 -9.80
N VAL A 131 -18.62 -12.67 -10.17
CA VAL A 131 -17.39 -13.47 -10.12
C VAL A 131 -16.80 -13.51 -8.71
N HIS A 132 -16.77 -12.36 -8.04
CA HIS A 132 -16.31 -12.23 -6.67
C HIS A 132 -17.23 -11.25 -5.94
N LYS A 133 -17.70 -11.61 -4.75
CA LYS A 133 -18.69 -10.82 -4.00
C LYS A 133 -18.17 -9.50 -3.43
N GLY A 134 -16.84 -9.31 -3.47
CA GLY A 134 -16.15 -8.18 -2.86
C GLY A 134 -16.18 -8.25 -1.33
N TRP A 135 -15.38 -7.41 -0.70
CA TRP A 135 -15.35 -7.26 0.75
C TRP A 135 -15.34 -5.78 1.10
N LYS A 136 -16.15 -5.41 2.10
CA LYS A 136 -16.14 -4.09 2.72
C LYS A 136 -16.07 -4.27 4.23
N THR A 137 -15.79 -3.18 4.92
CA THR A 137 -15.86 -3.15 6.38
C THR A 137 -16.84 -2.10 6.86
N ASN A 138 -17.70 -2.44 7.81
CA ASN A 138 -18.62 -1.48 8.42
C ASN A 138 -17.94 -0.67 9.52
N HIS A 139 -16.96 -1.28 10.21
CA HIS A 139 -16.18 -0.60 11.23
C HIS A 139 -14.80 -1.23 11.43
N VAL A 140 -13.87 -0.40 11.87
CA VAL A 140 -12.49 -0.78 12.18
C VAL A 140 -12.15 -0.37 13.61
N LYS A 141 -11.48 -1.27 14.33
CA LYS A 141 -10.94 -1.03 15.67
C LYS A 141 -9.45 -1.35 15.67
N LEU A 142 -8.61 -0.39 15.27
CA LEU A 142 -7.16 -0.60 15.21
C LEU A 142 -6.53 -0.73 16.61
N PRO A 143 -5.43 -1.49 16.75
CA PRO A 143 -4.64 -1.48 17.97
C PRO A 143 -4.11 -0.06 18.26
N ARG A 144 -4.13 0.34 19.53
CA ARG A 144 -3.63 1.67 19.92
C ARG A 144 -2.11 1.67 19.88
N THR A 145 -1.52 2.50 19.04
CA THR A 145 -0.08 2.75 19.10
C THR A 145 0.22 3.76 20.21
N LEU A 146 1.16 3.42 21.10
CA LEU A 146 1.68 4.39 22.08
C LEU A 146 2.41 5.52 21.34
N LYS A 147 2.35 6.74 21.90
CA LYS A 147 2.87 7.94 21.25
C LYS A 147 4.31 7.76 20.79
N ASP A 148 4.51 8.24 19.57
CA ASP A 148 5.74 8.49 18.84
C ASP A 148 7.04 8.33 19.66
N GLN A 149 7.78 7.25 19.38
CA GLN A 149 9.18 7.10 19.82
C GLN A 149 10.10 7.91 18.88
N GLY A 150 9.89 9.24 18.80
CA GLY A 150 10.78 10.16 18.09
C GLY A 150 10.78 10.02 16.56
N GLY A 151 9.61 9.96 15.94
CA GLY A 151 9.37 9.81 14.51
C GLY A 151 9.52 8.38 13.98
N ARG A 152 9.67 7.37 14.84
CA ARG A 152 9.94 5.98 14.40
C ARG A 152 8.66 5.14 14.34
N LEU A 153 8.50 4.40 13.24
CA LEU A 153 7.49 3.36 13.11
C LEU A 153 7.66 2.26 14.18
N PRO A 154 6.55 1.70 14.70
CA PRO A 154 6.63 0.59 15.65
C PRO A 154 7.29 -0.64 15.01
N THR A 155 7.86 -1.50 15.84
CA THR A 155 8.43 -2.77 15.36
C THR A 155 7.29 -3.78 15.17
N ILE A 156 7.29 -4.53 14.04
CA ILE A 156 6.28 -5.56 13.74
C ILE A 156 6.36 -6.71 14.76
N ALA A 157 7.56 -7.25 14.97
CA ALA A 157 7.85 -8.23 16.00
C ALA A 157 9.29 -8.04 16.52
N PRO A 158 9.53 -8.06 17.84
CA PRO A 158 10.88 -7.91 18.38
C PRO A 158 11.74 -9.15 18.10
N ALA A 159 13.04 -8.94 17.89
CA ALA A 159 14.00 -10.04 17.90
C ALA A 159 14.08 -10.64 19.32
N GLN A 160 14.04 -11.97 19.43
CA GLN A 160 14.15 -12.69 20.69
C GLN A 160 15.58 -13.23 20.84
N VAL A 161 16.21 -12.98 21.99
CA VAL A 161 17.57 -13.43 22.31
C VAL A 161 17.54 -14.19 23.63
N GLU A 162 17.91 -15.47 23.59
CA GLU A 162 18.07 -16.29 24.79
C GLU A 162 19.45 -16.00 25.43
N LEU A 163 19.46 -15.68 26.73
CA LEU A 163 20.69 -15.43 27.48
C LEU A 163 21.28 -16.74 27.99
N LYS A 164 22.62 -16.81 28.01
CA LYS A 164 23.40 -17.94 28.56
C LYS A 164 24.13 -17.53 29.82
#